data_AF-A0A1I2I4J6-F1
#
_entry.id   AF-A0A1I2I4J6-F1
#
_cell.length_a   1.000
_cell.length_b   1.000
_cell.length_c   1.000
_cell.angle_alpha   90.00
_cell.angle_beta   90.00
_cell.angle_gamma   90.00
#
_symmetry.space_group_name_H-M   'P 1'
#
loop_
_entity.id
_entity.type
_entity.pdbx_description
1 polymer ?
#
loop_
_entity_poly.entity_id
_entity_poly.type
_entity_poly.pdbx_seq_one_letter_code
_entity_poly.pdbx_strand_id
1 'polypeptide(L)'
;MSVSPRLKSRFILLVPAYWACLFDEIITITHQSKEYWEGNLKAANEGNPFGAFLMANYVSGIFLISVVWLIIIGIIGYYVSHKLLKIFVLFVLLAHTWGASSWLSPHYGFWSVMAFILFNSVLFVKIEEYYLSTYNVFSWIEK
;
A
#
# COMPACT_ATOMS: atom_id res chain seq x y z
N MET A 1 5.41 28.89 -19.36
CA MET A 1 4.75 28.24 -18.20
C MET A 1 5.82 27.74 -17.27
N SER A 2 6.17 28.52 -16.23
CA SER A 2 7.13 28.07 -15.22
C SER A 2 6.38 27.23 -14.19
N VAL A 3 6.66 25.92 -14.17
CA VAL A 3 6.27 25.07 -13.06
C VAL A 3 7.13 25.51 -11.88
N SER A 4 6.52 26.08 -10.85
CA SER A 4 7.26 26.58 -9.69
C SER A 4 7.97 25.44 -8.94
N PRO A 5 9.05 25.73 -8.18
CA PRO A 5 9.79 24.72 -7.42
C PRO A 5 9.01 24.14 -6.22
N ARG A 6 7.75 24.56 -5.98
CA ARG A 6 6.92 24.21 -4.81
C ARG A 6 6.37 22.77 -4.81
N LEU A 7 6.90 21.91 -5.66
CA LEU A 7 6.51 20.51 -5.82
C LEU A 7 7.71 19.60 -5.54
N LYS A 8 8.25 19.62 -4.32
CA LYS A 8 8.81 18.38 -3.74
C LYS A 8 7.64 17.44 -3.46
N SER A 9 7.09 16.95 -4.57
CA SER A 9 6.21 15.83 -4.81
C SER A 9 5.20 15.51 -3.70
N ARG A 10 3.96 15.99 -3.86
CA ARG A 10 2.77 15.44 -3.17
C ARG A 10 2.70 13.90 -3.22
N PHE A 11 3.40 13.25 -4.15
CA PHE A 11 3.49 11.80 -4.23
C PHE A 11 4.23 11.18 -3.04
N ILE A 12 4.99 11.94 -2.25
CA ILE A 12 5.56 11.41 -1.01
C ILE A 12 4.47 10.96 -0.03
N LEU A 13 3.29 11.58 -0.08
CA LEU A 13 2.13 11.17 0.71
C LEU A 13 1.62 9.77 0.32
N LEU A 14 1.97 9.25 -0.86
CA LEU A 14 1.61 7.90 -1.26
C LEU A 14 2.51 6.82 -0.65
N VAL A 15 3.66 7.18 -0.05
CA VAL A 15 4.62 6.22 0.50
C VAL A 15 3.98 5.23 1.49
N PRO A 16 3.14 5.65 2.46
CA PRO A 16 2.50 4.70 3.37
C PRO A 16 1.60 3.69 2.66
N ALA A 17 0.83 4.14 1.66
CA ALA A 17 -0.06 3.28 0.87
C ALA A 17 0.72 2.27 0.04
N TYR A 18 1.76 2.71 -0.67
CA TYR A 18 2.62 1.82 -1.45
C TYR A 18 3.35 0.81 -0.58
N TRP A 19 3.90 1.26 0.55
CA TRP A 19 4.56 0.37 1.50
C TRP A 19 3.62 -0.75 1.99
N ALA A 20 2.43 -0.39 2.47
CA ALA A 20 1.49 -1.38 3.00
C ALA A 20 1.05 -2.37 1.92
N CYS A 21 0.77 -1.88 0.72
CA CYS A 21 0.43 -2.70 -0.45
C CYS A 21 1.55 -3.69 -0.78
N LEU A 22 2.79 -3.21 -0.92
CA LEU A 22 3.93 -4.06 -1.23
C LEU A 22 4.19 -5.10 -0.15
N PHE A 23 4.08 -4.72 1.12
CA PHE A 23 4.27 -5.64 2.23
C PHE A 23 3.19 -6.74 2.24
N ASP A 24 1.92 -6.37 2.03
CA ASP A 24 0.80 -7.30 1.92
C ASP A 24 0.96 -8.27 0.74
N GLU A 25 1.39 -7.77 -0.41
CA GLU A 25 1.66 -8.60 -1.58
C GLU A 25 2.82 -9.56 -1.35
N ILE A 26 3.93 -9.06 -0.76
CA ILE A 26 5.08 -9.90 -0.44
C ILE A 26 4.68 -11.00 0.54
N ILE A 27 3.99 -10.66 1.64
CA ILE A 27 3.62 -11.66 2.64
C ILE A 27 2.64 -12.69 2.05
N THR A 28 1.71 -12.25 1.19
CA THR A 28 0.78 -13.12 0.49
C THR A 28 1.54 -14.06 -0.45
N ILE A 29 2.45 -13.55 -1.29
CA ILE A 29 3.24 -14.35 -2.24
C ILE A 29 4.09 -15.39 -1.48
N THR A 30 4.80 -14.98 -0.43
CA THR A 30 5.71 -15.89 0.27
C THR A 30 5.01 -16.94 1.13
N HIS A 31 3.77 -16.68 1.55
CA HIS A 31 2.99 -17.58 2.40
C HIS A 31 1.87 -18.33 1.67
N GLN A 32 1.70 -18.10 0.36
CA GLN A 32 0.91 -19.01 -0.46
C GLN A 32 1.41 -20.44 -0.32
N SER A 33 0.46 -21.37 -0.38
CA SER A 33 0.73 -22.80 -0.24
C SER A 33 1.71 -23.29 -1.32
N LYS A 34 2.48 -24.33 -0.99
CA LYS A 34 3.37 -24.96 -1.97
C LYS A 34 2.55 -25.55 -3.13
N GLU A 35 1.39 -26.10 -2.81
CA GLU A 35 0.43 -26.64 -3.77
C GLU A 35 -0.02 -25.60 -4.80
N TYR A 36 -0.26 -24.35 -4.36
CA TYR A 36 -0.59 -23.25 -5.27
C TYR A 36 0.53 -23.00 -6.28
N TRP A 37 1.78 -22.91 -5.80
CA TRP A 37 2.95 -22.68 -6.65
C TRP A 37 3.27 -23.86 -7.59
N GLU A 38 2.90 -25.08 -7.22
CA GLU A 38 3.00 -26.28 -8.05
C GLU A 38 1.85 -26.42 -9.08
N GLY A 39 0.95 -25.42 -9.15
CA GLY A 39 -0.11 -25.33 -10.16
C GLY A 39 -1.49 -25.76 -9.70
N ASN A 40 -1.68 -26.15 -8.42
CA ASN A 40 -3.00 -26.35 -7.87
C ASN A 40 -3.67 -25.01 -7.53
N LEU A 41 -4.21 -24.34 -8.55
CA LEU A 41 -4.80 -23.00 -8.43
C LEU A 41 -6.01 -22.93 -7.48
N LYS A 42 -6.64 -24.07 -7.16
CA LYS A 42 -7.71 -24.14 -6.15
C LYS A 42 -7.20 -23.93 -4.72
N ALA A 43 -5.89 -24.07 -4.50
CA ALA A 43 -5.23 -23.81 -3.23
C ALA A 43 -4.84 -22.33 -3.06
N ALA A 44 -5.21 -21.45 -4.00
CA ALA A 44 -5.05 -20.01 -3.87
C ALA A 44 -5.81 -19.50 -2.65
N ASN A 45 -5.11 -18.82 -1.75
CA ASN A 45 -5.72 -18.20 -0.58
C ASN A 45 -5.62 -16.67 -0.69
N GLU A 46 -6.69 -16.01 -1.09
CA GLU A 46 -6.71 -14.55 -1.27
C GLU A 46 -8.05 -14.00 -0.78
N GLY A 47 -8.00 -12.98 0.06
CA GLY A 47 -9.18 -12.36 0.68
C GLY A 47 -9.94 -11.45 -0.29
N ASN A 48 -9.25 -10.86 -1.27
CA ASN A 48 -9.85 -10.04 -2.31
C ASN A 48 -10.53 -10.92 -3.38
N PRO A 49 -11.85 -10.77 -3.63
CA PRO A 49 -12.54 -11.59 -4.64
C PRO A 49 -11.97 -11.51 -6.06
N PHE A 50 -11.46 -10.34 -6.46
CA PHE A 50 -10.83 -10.17 -7.78
C PHE A 50 -9.45 -10.83 -7.84
N GLY A 51 -8.66 -10.71 -6.77
CA GLY A 51 -7.38 -11.39 -6.63
C GLY A 51 -7.57 -12.91 -6.63
N ALA A 52 -8.50 -13.41 -5.82
CA ALA A 52 -8.86 -14.83 -5.73
C ALA A 52 -9.31 -15.38 -7.08
N PHE A 53 -10.13 -14.64 -7.82
CA PHE A 53 -10.54 -15.04 -9.16
C PHE A 53 -9.34 -15.18 -10.11
N LEU A 54 -8.43 -14.19 -10.13
CA LEU A 54 -7.27 -14.24 -11.03
C LEU A 54 -6.31 -15.37 -10.64
N MET A 55 -6.03 -15.55 -9.36
CA MET A 55 -5.16 -16.60 -8.85
C MET A 55 -5.73 -18.01 -9.07
N ALA A 56 -7.06 -18.16 -9.03
CA ALA A 56 -7.72 -19.43 -9.35
C ALA A 56 -7.62 -19.84 -10.83
N ASN A 57 -7.27 -18.90 -11.72
CA ASN A 57 -7.14 -19.15 -13.17
C ASN A 57 -5.69 -19.09 -13.67
N TYR A 58 -4.82 -18.31 -13.03
CA TYR A 58 -3.43 -18.12 -13.43
C TYR A 58 -2.51 -18.00 -12.21
N VAL A 59 -1.40 -18.74 -12.17
CA VAL A 59 -0.35 -18.59 -11.13
C VAL A 59 0.16 -17.16 -11.07
N SER A 60 0.29 -16.50 -12.23
CA SER A 60 0.73 -15.11 -12.34
C SER A 60 -0.34 -14.09 -11.98
N GLY A 61 -1.56 -14.53 -11.65
CA GLY A 61 -2.71 -13.68 -11.36
C GLY A 61 -2.43 -12.70 -10.22
N ILE A 62 -1.72 -13.16 -9.18
CA ILE A 62 -1.31 -12.34 -8.04
C ILE A 62 -0.41 -11.17 -8.47
N PHE A 63 0.61 -11.42 -9.30
CA PHE A 63 1.51 -10.34 -9.76
C PHE A 63 0.78 -9.34 -10.65
N LEU A 64 -0.12 -9.81 -11.51
CA LEU A 64 -0.87 -8.94 -12.41
C LEU A 64 -1.79 -7.99 -11.63
N ILE A 65 -2.56 -8.52 -10.67
CA ILE A 65 -3.49 -7.69 -9.90
C ILE A 65 -2.75 -6.69 -9.01
N SER A 66 -1.63 -7.11 -8.42
CA SER A 66 -0.73 -6.25 -7.63
C SER A 66 -0.22 -5.06 -8.45
N VAL A 67 0.39 -5.33 -9.62
CA VAL A 67 0.91 -4.27 -10.49
C VAL A 67 -0.20 -3.30 -10.92
N VAL A 68 -1.36 -3.82 -11.32
CA VAL A 68 -2.51 -2.99 -11.71
C VAL A 68 -2.96 -2.11 -10.55
N TRP A 69 -3.03 -2.67 -9.34
CA TRP A 69 -3.46 -1.93 -8.16
C TRP A 69 -2.48 -0.83 -7.75
N LEU A 70 -1.18 -1.11 -7.76
CA LEU A 70 -0.13 -0.11 -7.52
C LEU A 70 -0.23 1.06 -8.52
N ILE A 71 -0.49 0.77 -9.80
CA ILE A 71 -0.71 1.81 -10.82
C ILE A 71 -1.96 2.65 -10.50
N ILE A 72 -3.06 2.01 -10.11
CA ILE A 72 -4.32 2.69 -9.75
C ILE A 72 -4.10 3.64 -8.57
N ILE A 73 -3.36 3.22 -7.53
CA ILE A 73 -3.01 4.08 -6.39
C ILE A 73 -2.30 5.35 -6.87
N GLY A 74 -1.33 5.21 -7.78
CA GLY A 74 -0.61 6.33 -8.38
C GLY A 74 -1.51 7.27 -9.18
N ILE A 75 -2.38 6.71 -10.03
CA ILE A 75 -3.32 7.47 -10.86
C ILE A 75 -4.31 8.26 -9.98
N ILE A 76 -4.99 7.60 -9.04
CA ILE A 76 -5.91 8.27 -8.11
C ILE A 76 -5.15 9.33 -7.32
N GLY A 77 -3.97 8.96 -6.81
CA GLY A 77 -3.08 9.82 -6.05
C GLY A 77 -2.66 11.09 -6.78
N TYR A 78 -2.63 11.08 -8.11
CA TYR A 78 -2.34 12.23 -8.96
C TYR A 78 -3.55 13.16 -9.11
N TYR A 79 -4.74 12.62 -9.34
CA TYR A 79 -5.92 13.40 -9.73
C TYR A 79 -6.72 14.00 -8.56
N VAL A 80 -6.65 13.42 -7.35
CA VAL A 80 -7.49 13.88 -6.23
C VAL A 80 -6.94 15.12 -5.53
N SER A 81 -7.77 15.83 -4.76
CA SER A 81 -7.31 16.96 -3.92
C SER A 81 -6.50 16.47 -2.71
N HIS A 82 -5.71 17.34 -2.07
CA HIS A 82 -4.86 16.94 -0.93
C HIS A 82 -5.63 16.28 0.22
N LYS A 83 -6.80 16.81 0.59
CA LYS A 83 -7.65 16.22 1.65
C LYS A 83 -8.12 14.82 1.27
N LEU A 84 -8.55 14.63 0.02
CA LEU A 84 -8.99 13.32 -0.49
C LEU A 84 -7.82 12.36 -0.64
N LEU A 85 -6.65 12.83 -1.04
CA LEU A 85 -5.41 12.05 -1.11
C LEU A 85 -5.07 11.43 0.25
N LYS A 86 -5.12 12.24 1.32
CA LYS A 86 -4.87 11.74 2.68
C LYS A 86 -5.85 10.66 3.10
N ILE A 87 -7.15 10.87 2.84
CA ILE A 87 -8.20 9.89 3.16
C ILE A 87 -7.97 8.60 2.37
N PHE A 88 -7.68 8.72 1.07
CA PHE A 88 -7.40 7.59 0.19
C PHE A 88 -6.16 6.80 0.65
N VAL A 89 -5.06 7.48 0.95
CA VAL A 89 -3.83 6.84 1.45
C VAL A 89 -4.09 6.11 2.77
N LEU A 90 -4.80 6.74 3.70
CA LEU A 90 -5.16 6.12 4.97
C LEU A 90 -6.04 4.88 4.74
N PHE A 91 -7.01 4.96 3.84
CA PHE A 91 -7.85 3.82 3.48
C PHE A 91 -7.02 2.66 2.93
N VAL A 92 -6.14 2.91 1.95
CA VAL A 92 -5.26 1.89 1.36
C VAL A 92 -4.33 1.30 2.42
N LEU A 93 -3.73 2.14 3.26
CA LEU A 93 -2.89 1.71 4.37
C LEU A 93 -3.65 0.76 5.30
N LEU A 94 -4.87 1.09 5.72
CA LEU A 94 -5.67 0.25 6.60
C LEU A 94 -6.07 -1.07 5.94
N ALA A 95 -6.51 -1.03 4.68
CA ALA A 95 -6.94 -2.22 3.94
C ALA A 95 -5.80 -3.24 3.79
N HIS A 96 -4.61 -2.80 3.39
CA HIS A 96 -3.45 -3.69 3.25
C HIS A 96 -2.78 -4.03 4.58
N THR A 97 -2.91 -3.17 5.60
CA THR A 97 -2.53 -3.56 6.96
C THR A 97 -3.36 -4.75 7.42
N TRP A 98 -4.67 -4.72 7.18
CA TRP A 98 -5.56 -5.83 7.47
C TRP A 98 -5.22 -7.08 6.64
N GLY A 99 -5.02 -6.94 5.32
CA GLY A 99 -4.61 -8.03 4.43
C GLY A 99 -3.36 -8.74 4.94
N ALA A 100 -2.28 -7.97 5.18
CA ALA A 100 -1.03 -8.53 5.67
C ALA A 100 -1.18 -9.15 7.07
N SER A 101 -2.01 -8.57 7.93
CA SER A 101 -2.26 -9.09 9.28
C SER A 101 -2.91 -10.47 9.25
N SER A 102 -3.71 -10.77 8.23
CA SER A 102 -4.33 -12.09 8.04
C SER A 102 -3.30 -13.20 7.77
N TRP A 103 -2.13 -12.84 7.24
CA TRP A 103 -0.97 -13.71 7.08
C TRP A 103 -0.04 -13.66 8.30
N LEU A 104 0.24 -12.47 8.83
CA LEU A 104 1.16 -12.32 9.95
C LEU A 104 0.67 -13.05 11.22
N SER A 105 -0.62 -12.99 11.51
CA SER A 105 -1.20 -13.60 12.71
C SER A 105 -0.95 -15.11 12.78
N PRO A 106 -1.32 -15.94 11.78
CA PRO A 106 -1.07 -17.38 11.82
C PRO A 106 0.42 -17.76 11.68
N HIS A 107 1.25 -16.96 11.01
CA HIS A 107 2.65 -17.32 10.74
C HIS A 107 3.65 -16.81 11.79
N TYR A 108 3.38 -15.66 12.41
CA TYR A 108 4.31 -14.97 13.32
C TYR A 108 3.67 -14.51 14.64
N GLY A 109 2.36 -14.73 14.82
CA GLY A 109 1.64 -14.47 16.07
C GLY A 109 1.22 -13.01 16.27
N PHE A 110 0.42 -12.79 17.31
CA PHE A 110 -0.23 -11.51 17.63
C PHE A 110 0.72 -10.31 17.67
N TRP A 111 1.89 -10.46 18.29
CA TRP A 111 2.82 -9.34 18.47
C TRP A 111 3.43 -8.85 17.16
N SER A 112 3.56 -9.70 16.14
CA SER A 112 4.01 -9.28 14.81
C SER A 112 2.99 -8.34 14.15
N VAL A 113 1.69 -8.64 14.31
CA VAL A 113 0.59 -7.80 13.84
C VAL A 113 0.59 -6.45 14.56
N MET A 114 0.72 -6.44 15.89
CA MET A 114 0.77 -5.20 16.66
C MET A 114 1.97 -4.33 16.27
N ALA A 115 3.15 -4.93 16.08
CA ALA A 115 4.34 -4.22 15.63
C ALA A 115 4.14 -3.62 14.23
N PHE A 116 3.53 -4.36 13.31
CA PHE A 116 3.25 -3.88 11.95
C PHE A 116 2.23 -2.73 11.93
N ILE A 117 1.15 -2.82 12.71
CA ILE A 117 0.16 -1.73 12.86
C ILE A 117 0.82 -0.48 13.44
N LEU A 118 1.65 -0.64 14.47
CA LEU A 118 2.39 0.48 15.07
C LEU A 118 3.32 1.13 14.06
N PHE A 119 4.09 0.32 13.32
CA PHE A 119 4.98 0.79 12.27
C PHE A 119 4.23 1.60 11.20
N ASN A 120 3.12 1.06 10.68
CA ASN A 120 2.31 1.73 9.67
C ASN A 120 1.71 3.05 10.17
N SER A 121 1.29 3.08 11.44
CA SER A 121 0.77 4.29 12.09
C SER A 121 1.84 5.37 12.21
N VAL A 122 3.05 5.00 12.67
CA VAL A 122 4.19 5.92 12.76
C VAL A 122 4.59 6.41 11.37
N LEU A 123 4.66 5.53 10.38
CA LEU A 123 5.01 5.87 9.00
C LEU A 123 4.04 6.90 8.41
N PHE A 124 2.73 6.69 8.58
CA PHE A 124 1.71 7.62 8.09
C PHE A 124 1.88 9.02 8.67
N VAL A 125 2.02 9.11 9.99
CA VAL A 125 2.21 10.40 10.68
C VAL A 125 3.53 11.06 10.27
N LYS A 126 4.63 10.30 10.21
CA LYS A 126 5.95 10.86 9.88
C LYS A 126 6.04 11.40 8.46
N ILE A 127 5.41 10.72 7.49
CA ILE A 127 5.35 11.20 6.11
C ILE A 127 4.50 12.47 6.02
N GLU A 128 3.40 12.55 6.77
CA GLU A 128 2.60 13.77 6.83
C GLU A 128 3.38 14.95 7.45
N GLU A 129 4.01 14.75 8.60
CA GLU A 129 4.85 15.76 9.26
C GLU A 129 5.98 16.25 8.34
N TYR A 130 6.63 15.33 7.63
CA TYR A 130 7.66 15.66 6.66
C TYR A 130 7.12 16.50 5.49
N TYR A 131 5.95 16.13 4.96
CA TYR A 131 5.31 16.89 3.87
C TYR A 131 4.94 18.31 4.33
N LEU A 132 4.31 18.44 5.50
CA LEU A 132 3.88 19.74 6.03
C LEU A 132 5.06 20.65 6.40
N SER A 133 6.11 20.11 7.02
CA SER A 133 7.32 20.89 7.33
C SER A 133 8.00 21.43 6.07
N THR A 134 8.10 20.62 5.02
CA THR A 134 8.65 21.03 3.72
C THR A 134 7.77 22.10 3.05
N TYR A 135 6.45 21.94 3.11
CA TYR A 135 5.50 22.90 2.54
C TYR A 135 5.57 24.26 3.24
N ASN A 136 5.61 24.27 4.57
CA ASN A 136 5.64 25.49 5.36
C ASN A 136 6.91 26.30 5.10
N VAL A 137 8.09 25.65 5.04
CA VAL A 137 9.36 26.32 4.72
C VAL A 137 9.31 27.05 3.36
N PHE A 138 8.74 26.42 2.33
CA PHE A 138 8.60 27.06 1.01
C PHE A 138 7.65 28.26 1.00
N SER A 139 6.59 28.23 1.82
CA SER A 139 5.62 29.34 1.88
C SER A 139 6.16 30.63 2.50
N TRP A 140 7.20 30.53 3.33
CA TRP A 140 7.92 31.68 3.91
C TRP A 140 8.91 32.31 2.95
N ILE A 141 9.54 31.53 2.06
CA ILE A 141 10.56 32.02 1.13
C ILE A 141 9.94 32.82 -0.03
N GLU A 142 8.68 32.57 -0.36
CA GLU A 142 7.98 33.21 -1.49
C GLU A 142 7.06 34.38 -1.08
N LYS A 143 7.23 34.92 0.13
CA LYS A 143 6.65 36.20 0.59
C LYS A 143 7.74 37.26 0.70
#